data_AF-A0A7S1ASI9-F1
#
_entry.id   AF-A0A7S1ASI9-F1
#
_cell.length_a   1.000
_cell.length_b   1.000
_cell.length_c   1.000
_cell.angle_alpha   90.00
_cell.angle_beta   90.00
_cell.angle_gamma   90.00
#
_symmetry.space_group_name_H-M   'P 1'
#
loop_
_entity.id
_entity.type
_entity.pdbx_description
1 polymer ?
#
loop_
_entity_poly.entity_id
_entity_poly.type
_entity_poly.pdbx_seq_one_letter_code
_entity_poly.pdbx_strand_id
1 'polypeptide(L)'
;GVGGAWVRLFSPELPDPAASSADDFYAFLIFMVGFNNFIPVSVYVTLDIIRTLQAVCMTSAACRVKNISLCEDLGQIEFVLSDKTGTLTENQMQFKAFSVCGQTYGMWDE
;
A
#
# COMPACT_ATOMS: atom_id res chain seq x y z
N GLY A 1 -30.95 11.47 -34.17
CA GLY A 1 -29.52 11.26 -34.45
C GLY A 1 -28.71 12.00 -33.42
N VAL A 2 -28.21 11.29 -32.41
CA VAL A 2 -27.69 11.86 -31.14
C VAL A 2 -26.15 12.02 -31.15
N GLY A 3 -25.54 12.05 -32.34
CA GLY A 3 -24.08 11.96 -32.52
C GLY A 3 -23.30 13.28 -32.55
N GLY A 4 -23.96 14.44 -32.41
CA GLY A 4 -23.32 15.74 -32.67
C GLY A 4 -22.96 16.58 -31.43
N ALA A 5 -23.64 16.38 -30.30
CA ALA A 5 -23.46 17.24 -29.12
C ALA A 5 -22.09 17.04 -28.43
N TRP A 6 -21.60 15.80 -28.40
CA TRP A 6 -20.30 15.48 -27.84
C TRP A 6 -19.14 15.99 -28.70
N VAL A 7 -19.32 16.07 -30.02
CA VAL A 7 -18.33 16.61 -30.96
C VAL A 7 -18.20 18.14 -30.81
N ARG A 8 -19.30 18.84 -30.48
CA ARG A 8 -19.30 20.29 -30.24
C ARG A 8 -18.66 20.70 -28.90
N LEU A 9 -18.59 19.80 -27.92
CA LEU A 9 -17.91 20.05 -26.63
C LEU A 9 -16.39 19.92 -26.73
N PHE A 10 -15.87 19.21 -27.75
CA PHE A 10 -14.44 18.96 -27.95
C PHE A 10 -13.81 19.78 -29.08
N SER A 11 -14.58 20.67 -29.71
CA SER A 11 -14.09 21.56 -30.77
C SER A 11 -14.36 23.00 -30.35
N PRO A 12 -13.48 23.63 -29.54
CA PRO A 12 -13.61 25.04 -29.25
C PRO A 12 -13.36 25.80 -30.56
N GLU A 13 -14.41 26.47 -31.07
CA GLU A 13 -14.22 27.54 -32.03
C GLU A 13 -13.23 28.54 -31.40
N LEU A 14 -12.17 28.89 -32.14
CA LEU A 14 -11.15 29.84 -31.68
C LEU A 14 -11.87 31.10 -31.16
N PRO A 15 -11.53 31.64 -29.98
CA PRO A 15 -12.15 32.85 -29.49
C PRO A 15 -11.90 33.98 -30.49
N ASP A 16 -12.95 34.68 -30.89
CA ASP A 16 -12.83 35.87 -31.73
C ASP A 16 -11.94 36.92 -31.01
N PRO A 17 -11.09 37.67 -31.73
CA PRO A 17 -10.11 38.59 -31.13
C PRO A 17 -10.71 39.81 -30.41
N ALA A 18 -12.04 39.87 -30.24
CA ALA A 18 -12.74 40.85 -29.40
C ALA A 18 -12.86 40.31 -27.96
N ALA A 19 -11.73 40.24 -27.27
CA ALA A 19 -11.57 39.61 -25.96
C ALA A 19 -12.52 40.17 -24.88
N SER A 20 -13.46 39.34 -24.43
CA SER A 20 -14.09 39.50 -23.12
C SER A 20 -13.27 38.69 -22.10
N SER A 21 -13.08 39.20 -20.87
CA SER A 21 -12.31 38.49 -19.83
C SER A 21 -12.87 37.10 -19.48
N ALA A 22 -14.11 36.82 -19.89
CA ALA A 22 -14.75 35.52 -19.73
C ALA A 22 -14.18 34.48 -20.70
N ASP A 23 -13.85 34.84 -21.92
CA ASP A 23 -13.38 33.91 -22.96
C ASP A 23 -11.99 33.34 -22.62
N ASP A 24 -11.10 34.19 -22.09
CA ASP A 24 -9.80 33.76 -21.58
C ASP A 24 -9.94 32.79 -20.39
N PHE A 25 -10.93 33.02 -19.53
CA PHE A 25 -11.23 32.14 -18.41
C PHE A 25 -11.80 30.79 -18.89
N TYR A 26 -12.64 30.78 -19.93
CA TYR A 26 -13.11 29.55 -20.56
C TYR A 26 -11.98 28.75 -21.21
N ALA A 27 -11.06 29.41 -21.93
CA ALA A 27 -9.88 28.76 -22.50
C ALA A 27 -8.99 28.14 -21.41
N PHE A 28 -8.81 28.84 -20.29
CA PHE A 28 -8.09 28.32 -19.12
C PHE A 28 -8.76 27.09 -18.50
N LEU A 29 -10.09 27.09 -18.35
CA LEU A 29 -10.84 25.95 -17.81
C LEU A 29 -10.80 24.74 -18.75
N ILE A 30 -10.90 24.94 -20.06
CA ILE A 30 -10.78 23.86 -21.06
C ILE A 30 -9.38 23.25 -21.02
N PHE A 31 -8.35 24.08 -20.93
CA PHE A 31 -6.96 23.63 -20.75
C PHE A 31 -6.80 22.81 -19.46
N MET A 32 -7.40 23.24 -18.34
CA MET A 32 -7.39 22.51 -17.08
C MET A 32 -8.08 21.13 -17.18
N VAL A 33 -9.22 21.05 -17.87
CA VAL A 33 -9.92 19.78 -18.13
C VAL A 33 -9.08 18.86 -19.05
N GLY A 34 -8.31 19.42 -19.97
CA GLY A 34 -7.34 18.67 -20.79
C GLY A 34 -6.26 17.94 -19.98
N PHE A 35 -5.85 18.48 -18.82
CA PHE A 35 -4.91 17.82 -17.90
C PHE A 35 -5.52 16.73 -17.02
N ASN A 36 -6.79 16.37 -17.20
CA ASN A 36 -7.44 15.34 -16.39
C ASN A 36 -6.72 13.97 -16.42
N ASN A 37 -5.86 13.72 -17.42
CA ASN A 37 -5.02 12.51 -17.52
C ASN A 37 -3.66 12.61 -16.81
N PHE A 38 -3.27 13.78 -16.27
CA PHE A 38 -1.95 13.95 -15.64
C PHE A 38 -1.81 13.12 -14.36
N ILE A 39 -2.93 12.87 -13.67
CA ILE A 39 -3.02 11.91 -12.57
C ILE A 39 -4.16 10.94 -12.93
N PRO A 40 -3.84 9.75 -13.47
CA PRO A 40 -4.86 8.77 -13.79
C PRO A 40 -5.54 8.28 -12.52
N VAL A 41 -6.87 8.26 -12.52
CA VAL A 41 -7.65 7.62 -11.44
C VAL A 41 -7.27 6.13 -11.28
N SER A 42 -6.79 5.51 -12.36
CA SER A 42 -6.36 4.11 -12.37
C SER A 42 -5.13 3.81 -11.52
N VAL A 43 -4.26 4.77 -11.22
CA VAL A 43 -3.07 4.54 -10.38
C VAL A 43 -3.49 4.14 -8.96
N TYR A 44 -4.48 4.83 -8.40
CA TYR A 44 -5.00 4.53 -7.06
C TYR A 44 -5.61 3.13 -6.99
N VAL A 45 -6.47 2.78 -7.95
CA VAL A 45 -7.12 1.47 -8.02
C VAL A 45 -6.08 0.35 -8.20
N THR A 46 -5.04 0.61 -9.00
CA THR A 46 -3.98 -0.38 -9.25
C THR A 46 -3.18 -0.67 -7.97
N LEU A 47 -2.87 0.35 -7.17
CA LEU A 47 -2.20 0.16 -5.87
C LEU A 47 -3.04 -0.69 -4.91
N ASP A 48 -4.34 -0.46 -4.84
CA ASP A 48 -5.23 -1.25 -3.98
C ASP A 48 -5.32 -2.72 -4.43
N ILE A 49 -5.34 -2.97 -5.75
CA ILE A 49 -5.30 -4.33 -6.30
C ILE A 49 -3.99 -5.03 -5.95
N ILE A 50 -2.85 -4.35 -6.11
CA ILE A 50 -1.53 -4.93 -5.80
C ILE A 50 -1.45 -5.30 -4.32
N ARG A 51 -1.86 -4.40 -3.41
CA ARG A 51 -1.91 -4.68 -1.97
C ARG A 51 -2.82 -5.86 -1.65
N THR A 52 -3.97 -5.95 -2.32
CA THR A 52 -4.91 -7.07 -2.21
C THR A 52 -4.25 -8.40 -2.57
N LEU A 53 -3.56 -8.45 -3.71
CA LEU A 53 -2.85 -9.66 -4.16
C LEU A 53 -1.72 -10.05 -3.21
N GLN A 54 -0.95 -9.08 -2.71
CA GLN A 54 0.12 -9.33 -1.75
C GLN A 54 -0.40 -9.95 -0.45
N ALA A 55 -1.50 -9.44 0.12
CA ALA A 55 -2.05 -10.04 1.34
C ALA A 55 -2.62 -11.44 1.13
N VAL A 56 -3.21 -11.72 -0.03
CA VAL A 56 -3.68 -13.07 -0.36
C VAL A 56 -2.50 -14.04 -0.41
N CYS A 57 -1.39 -13.64 -1.03
CA CYS A 57 -0.17 -14.43 -1.05
C CYS A 57 0.38 -14.67 0.37
N MET A 58 0.47 -13.64 1.21
CA MET A 58 0.90 -13.81 2.61
C MET A 58 -0.03 -14.72 3.42
N THR A 59 -1.34 -14.66 3.13
CA THR A 59 -2.34 -15.51 3.79
C THR A 59 -2.19 -16.99 3.41
N SER A 60 -1.79 -17.28 2.18
CA SER A 60 -1.49 -18.66 1.76
C SER A 60 -0.30 -19.29 2.49
N ALA A 61 0.59 -18.49 3.08
CA ALA A 61 1.74 -18.95 3.86
C ALA A 61 1.42 -19.17 5.37
N ALA A 62 0.16 -19.46 5.70
CA ALA A 62 -0.34 -19.67 7.07
C ALA A 62 -0.24 -18.45 8.02
N CYS A 63 0.05 -17.25 7.50
CA CYS A 63 0.01 -16.00 8.26
C CYS A 63 -1.36 -15.33 8.11
N ARG A 64 -2.00 -14.87 9.20
CA ARG A 64 -3.26 -14.11 9.08
C ARG A 64 -2.98 -12.61 8.97
N VAL A 65 -3.18 -12.04 7.79
CA VAL A 65 -3.10 -10.60 7.57
C VAL A 65 -4.35 -9.90 8.12
N LYS A 66 -4.18 -8.92 9.00
CA LYS A 66 -5.29 -8.12 9.58
C LYS A 66 -5.43 -6.73 8.96
N ASN A 67 -4.34 -6.17 8.45
CA ASN A 67 -4.31 -4.86 7.82
C ASN A 67 -3.42 -4.92 6.58
N ILE A 68 -3.97 -4.55 5.43
CA ILE A 68 -3.36 -4.74 4.12
C ILE A 68 -2.42 -3.59 3.73
N SER A 69 -2.67 -2.40 4.24
CA SER A 69 -1.85 -1.21 3.96
C SER A 69 -0.46 -1.32 4.60
N LEU A 70 -0.34 -2.06 5.71
CA LEU A 70 0.92 -2.24 6.44
C LEU A 70 1.84 -3.29 5.79
N CYS A 71 1.36 -4.04 4.78
CA CYS A 71 2.15 -5.07 4.12
C CYS A 71 3.37 -4.48 3.37
N GLU A 72 3.25 -3.26 2.85
CA GLU A 72 4.34 -2.53 2.19
C GLU A 72 5.36 -2.02 3.23
N ASP A 73 4.86 -1.49 4.34
CA ASP A 73 5.68 -0.99 5.45
C ASP A 73 6.52 -2.11 6.09
N LEU A 74 6.00 -3.34 6.11
CA LEU A 74 6.74 -4.52 6.57
C LEU A 74 8.04 -4.76 5.79
N GLY A 75 8.12 -4.32 4.53
CA GLY A 75 9.34 -4.44 3.72
C GLY A 75 10.42 -3.40 4.06
N GLN A 76 10.08 -2.38 4.86
CA GLN A 76 10.94 -1.24 5.20
C GLN A 76 11.34 -1.21 6.68
N ILE A 77 10.95 -2.22 7.47
CA ILE A 77 11.31 -2.25 8.89
C ILE A 77 12.81 -2.52 9.09
N GLU A 78 13.46 -1.69 9.91
CA GLU A 78 14.86 -1.86 10.28
C GLU A 78 15.03 -2.45 11.69
N PHE A 79 14.06 -2.22 12.57
CA PHE A 79 14.11 -2.64 13.97
C PHE A 79 12.92 -3.53 14.33
N VAL A 80 13.21 -4.68 14.95
CA VAL A 80 12.20 -5.57 15.54
C VAL A 80 12.30 -5.47 17.05
N LEU A 81 11.26 -4.93 17.67
CA LEU A 81 11.13 -4.90 19.12
C LEU A 81 10.39 -6.15 19.58
N SER A 82 11.15 -7.13 20.08
CA SER A 82 10.60 -8.40 20.57
C SER A 82 10.40 -8.36 22.08
N ASP A 83 9.25 -8.84 22.54
CA ASP A 83 9.03 -9.10 23.96
C ASP A 83 9.72 -10.42 24.39
N LYS A 84 10.07 -10.54 25.66
CA LYS A 84 10.76 -11.73 26.18
C LYS A 84 9.77 -12.88 26.43
N THR A 85 8.74 -12.63 27.23
CA THR A 85 7.86 -13.69 27.72
C THR A 85 6.72 -13.92 26.73
N GLY A 86 6.54 -15.17 26.28
CA GLY A 86 5.49 -15.52 25.33
C GLY A 86 5.80 -15.19 23.86
N THR A 87 6.95 -14.55 23.57
CA THR A 87 7.49 -14.37 22.21
C THR A 87 8.84 -15.08 22.05
N LEU A 88 9.87 -14.70 22.81
CA LEU A 88 11.19 -15.37 22.76
C LEU A 88 11.21 -16.69 23.53
N THR A 89 10.47 -16.74 24.65
CA THR A 89 10.39 -17.95 25.48
C THR A 89 8.96 -18.44 25.53
N GLU A 90 8.77 -19.73 25.26
CA GLU A 90 7.57 -20.43 25.71
C GLU A 90 7.51 -20.37 27.24
N ASN A 91 6.31 -20.24 27.80
CA ASN A 91 6.13 -20.25 29.25
C ASN A 91 6.19 -21.68 29.80
N GLN A 92 7.28 -22.38 29.51
CA GLN A 92 7.57 -23.73 29.96
C GLN A 92 9.04 -23.79 30.40
N MET A 93 9.27 -24.12 31.67
CA MET A 93 10.61 -24.33 32.19
C MET A 93 10.90 -25.82 32.27
N GLN A 94 11.88 -26.27 31.52
CA GLN A 94 12.37 -27.64 31.55
C GLN A 94 13.72 -27.68 32.24
N PHE A 95 13.85 -28.57 33.23
CA PHE A 95 15.11 -28.79 33.91
C PHE A 95 16.06 -29.59 33.01
N LYS A 96 17.16 -28.98 32.58
CA LYS A 96 18.15 -29.60 31.68
C LYS A 96 19.29 -30.28 32.42
N ALA A 97 19.91 -29.58 33.38
CA ALA A 97 21.08 -30.10 34.09
C ALA A 97 21.30 -29.40 35.44
N PHE A 98 22.06 -30.05 36.31
CA PHE A 98 22.57 -29.51 37.57
C PHE A 98 23.96 -30.08 37.91
N SER A 99 24.73 -29.38 38.74
CA SER A 99 26.06 -29.84 39.17
C SER A 99 26.13 -29.97 40.69
N VAL A 100 26.69 -31.09 41.17
CA VAL A 100 26.87 -31.40 42.60
C VAL A 100 28.28 -31.93 42.83
N CYS A 101 29.01 -31.34 43.78
CA CYS A 101 30.37 -31.75 44.15
C CYS A 101 31.35 -31.85 42.95
N GLY A 102 31.18 -30.99 41.94
CA GLY A 102 32.00 -30.99 40.73
C GLY A 102 31.59 -32.02 39.67
N GLN A 103 30.53 -32.79 39.89
CA GLN A 103 29.94 -33.70 38.91
C GLN A 103 28.66 -33.09 38.32
N THR A 104 28.57 -33.02 37.00
CA THR A 104 27.40 -32.46 36.30
C THR A 104 26.47 -33.58 35.85
N TYR A 105 25.19 -33.46 36.19
CA TYR A 105 24.12 -34.40 35.89
C TYR A 105 23.10 -33.73 34.96
N GLY A 106 22.78 -34.40 33.86
CA GLY A 106 21.88 -33.89 32.82
C GLY A 106 22.60 -33.74 31.48
N MET A 107 21.85 -33.87 30.39
CA MET A 107 22.35 -33.67 29.03
C MET A 107 21.76 -32.38 28.48
N TRP A 108 22.62 -31.52 27.94
CA TRP A 108 22.17 -30.45 27.07
C TRP A 108 22.01 -31.10 25.70
N ASP A 109 20.78 -31.49 25.34
CA ASP A 109 20.51 -31.83 23.94
C ASP A 109 20.83 -30.59 23.10
N GLU A 110 21.77 -30.75 22.16
CA GLU A 110 22.11 -29.80 21.09
C GLU A 110 20.95 -29.66 20.09
#